data_AF-A0A8S1SGK4-F1
#
_entry.id   AF-A0A8S1SGK4-F1
#
_cell.length_a   1.000
_cell.length_b   1.000
_cell.length_c   1.000
_cell.angle_alpha   90.00
_cell.angle_beta   90.00
_cell.angle_gamma   90.00
#
_symmetry.space_group_name_H-M   'P 1'
#
loop_
_entity.id
_entity.type
_entity.pdbx_description
1 polymer ?
#
loop_
_entity_poly.entity_id
_entity_poly.type
_entity_poly.pdbx_seq_one_letter_code
_entity_poly.pdbx_strand_id
1 'polypeptide(L)'
;MIQKPFLYVTNPETFTIYKYQYQDGKYMKIGPHIPQEFELMSVREQQQYRQWKALKFMMWSIFNKNKIQNPIDYRIILCRLMDLNTNVLLAIVSTIGLRYFLLKLQSPFMDYYFEDRLITFPKLKKGLAYSYFGFALYFGVKSVINQEHIFDLSLEYE
;
A
#
# COMPACT_ATOMS: atom_id res chain seq x y z
N MET A 1 14.02 -1.48 25.94
CA MET A 1 12.98 -0.95 25.03
C MET A 1 12.90 0.55 25.27
N ILE A 2 12.97 1.37 24.21
CA ILE A 2 12.68 2.81 24.34
C ILE A 2 11.16 2.92 24.46
N GLN A 3 10.68 3.47 25.58
CA GLN A 3 9.25 3.66 25.82
C GLN A 3 8.78 4.94 25.10
N LYS A 4 7.72 4.83 24.31
CA LYS A 4 7.18 5.97 23.56
C LYS A 4 6.35 6.85 24.50
N PRO A 5 6.44 8.18 24.38
CA PRO A 5 5.58 9.07 25.15
C PRO A 5 4.10 8.94 24.70
N PHE A 6 3.87 8.63 23.42
CA PHE A 6 2.55 8.50 22.83
C PHE A 6 2.45 7.25 21.95
N LEU A 7 1.23 6.70 21.88
CA LEU A 7 0.85 5.60 21.00
C LEU A 7 -0.49 5.96 20.35
N TYR A 8 -0.60 5.76 19.04
CA TYR A 8 -1.87 5.92 18.32
C TYR A 8 -2.42 4.56 17.93
N VAL A 9 -3.74 4.39 18.08
CA VAL A 9 -4.43 3.15 17.70
C VAL A 9 -5.72 3.50 16.99
N THR A 10 -5.82 3.11 15.72
CA THR A 10 -7.08 3.21 14.96
C THR A 10 -8.04 2.08 15.35
N ASN A 11 -9.31 2.40 15.57
CA ASN A 11 -10.38 1.42 15.63
C ASN A 11 -10.86 1.10 14.20
N PRO A 12 -10.78 -0.16 13.73
CA PRO A 12 -11.15 -0.52 12.37
C PRO A 12 -12.65 -0.41 12.08
N GLU A 13 -13.51 -0.50 13.12
CA GLU A 13 -14.96 -0.45 12.95
C GLU A 13 -15.48 0.98 12.83
N THR A 14 -14.91 1.89 13.63
CA THR A 14 -15.37 3.29 13.71
C THR A 14 -14.45 4.27 13.01
N PHE A 15 -13.32 3.79 12.48
CA PHE A 15 -12.20 4.58 11.95
C PHE A 15 -11.70 5.67 12.92
N THR A 16 -12.03 5.58 14.21
CA THR A 16 -11.63 6.57 15.20
C THR A 16 -10.20 6.30 15.65
N ILE A 17 -9.33 7.30 15.59
CA ILE A 17 -7.96 7.17 16.10
C ILE A 17 -7.99 7.53 17.58
N TYR A 18 -7.39 6.71 18.43
CA TYR A 18 -7.25 6.99 19.85
C TYR A 18 -5.79 7.27 20.20
N LYS A 19 -5.58 8.34 20.97
CA LYS A 19 -4.27 8.67 21.53
C LYS A 19 -4.12 8.09 22.92
N TYR A 20 -3.02 7.38 23.12
CA TYR A 20 -2.60 6.86 24.41
C TYR A 20 -1.32 7.56 24.85
N GLN A 21 -1.20 7.84 26.15
CA GLN A 21 0.00 8.39 26.76
C GLN A 21 0.56 7.40 27.78
N TYR A 22 1.88 7.30 27.80
CA TYR A 22 2.56 6.48 28.80
C TYR A 22 2.56 7.20 30.16
N GLN A 23 1.94 6.58 31.17
CA GLN A 23 1.88 7.04 32.56
C GLN A 23 2.02 5.84 33.49
N ASP A 24 2.91 5.93 34.48
CA ASP A 24 3.09 4.94 35.55
C ASP A 24 3.19 3.48 35.08
N GLY A 25 4.02 3.23 34.07
CA GLY A 25 4.26 1.88 33.57
C GLY A 25 3.27 1.39 32.51
N LYS A 26 2.18 2.13 32.23
CA LYS A 26 1.08 1.71 31.34
C LYS A 26 0.69 2.81 30.34
N TYR A 27 0.06 2.40 29.24
CA TYR A 27 -0.55 3.32 28.28
C TYR A 27 -2.00 3.61 28.69
N MET A 28 -2.28 4.87 29.01
CA MET A 28 -3.61 5.36 29.37
C MET A 28 -4.26 6.06 28.19
N LYS A 29 -5.53 5.73 27.90
CA LYS A 29 -6.31 6.34 26.81
C LYS A 29 -6.63 7.79 27.17
N ILE A 30 -6.15 8.74 26.36
CA ILE A 30 -6.42 10.18 26.55
C ILE A 30 -7.77 10.55 25.93
N GLY A 31 -8.06 10.01 24.74
CA GLY A 31 -9.27 10.35 23.99
C GLY A 31 -9.14 10.11 22.49
N PRO A 32 -10.19 10.44 21.72
CA PRO A 32 -10.13 10.43 20.27
C PRO A 32 -9.16 11.52 19.78
N HIS A 33 -8.32 11.16 18.82
CA HIS A 33 -7.47 12.09 18.09
C HIS A 33 -8.04 12.24 16.69
N ILE A 34 -8.42 13.46 16.34
CA ILE A 34 -8.84 13.81 14.98
C ILE A 34 -7.69 14.63 14.40
N PRO A 35 -6.94 14.10 13.42
CA PRO A 35 -6.01 14.90 12.63
C PRO A 35 -6.73 16.13 12.08
N GLN A 36 -6.12 17.31 12.17
CA GLN A 36 -6.73 18.57 11.71
C GLN A 36 -7.18 18.48 10.24
N GLU A 37 -6.45 17.69 9.45
CA GLU A 37 -6.73 17.45 8.05
C GLU A 37 -8.06 16.73 7.83
N PHE A 38 -8.62 16.04 8.84
CA PHE A 38 -9.89 15.32 8.72
C PHE A 38 -11.12 16.18 8.92
N GLU A 39 -11.00 17.37 9.52
CA GLU A 39 -12.16 18.18 9.93
C GLU A 39 -13.08 18.58 8.76
N LEU A 40 -12.52 18.70 7.55
CA LEU A 40 -13.25 19.10 6.34
C LEU A 40 -13.35 17.98 5.28
N MET A 41 -12.83 16.78 5.58
CA MET A 41 -12.79 15.68 4.62
C MET A 41 -13.97 14.73 4.81
N SER A 42 -14.56 14.30 3.70
CA SER A 42 -15.48 13.15 3.68
C SER A 42 -14.76 11.87 4.09
N VAL A 43 -15.52 10.85 4.52
CA VAL A 43 -14.97 9.54 4.94
C VAL A 43 -14.07 8.92 3.86
N ARG A 44 -14.45 9.07 2.58
CA ARG A 44 -13.66 8.56 1.45
C ARG A 44 -12.33 9.31 1.29
N GLU A 45 -12.34 10.63 1.46
CA GLU A 45 -11.14 11.45 1.40
C GLU A 45 -10.22 11.17 2.59
N GLN A 46 -10.78 10.96 3.78
CA GLN A 46 -10.00 10.53 4.95
C GLN A 46 -9.30 9.19 4.69
N GLN A 47 -9.98 8.22 4.08
CA GLN A 47 -9.37 6.93 3.74
C GLN A 47 -8.24 7.07 2.72
N GLN A 48 -8.44 7.89 1.69
CA GLN A 48 -7.39 8.19 0.70
C GLN A 48 -6.21 8.92 1.33
N TYR A 49 -6.46 9.87 2.22
CA TYR A 49 -5.42 10.59 2.96
C TYR A 49 -4.58 9.63 3.82
N ARG A 50 -5.23 8.71 4.54
CA ARG A 50 -4.53 7.68 5.34
C ARG A 50 -3.62 6.83 4.47
N GLN A 51 -4.13 6.32 3.35
CA GLN A 51 -3.35 5.51 2.40
C GLN A 51 -2.15 6.28 1.86
N TRP A 52 -2.35 7.54 1.48
CA TRP A 52 -1.28 8.40 0.97
C TRP A 52 -0.22 8.70 2.03
N LYS A 53 -0.64 9.04 3.26
CA LYS A 53 0.26 9.31 4.39
C LYS A 53 1.06 8.07 4.78
N ALA A 54 0.41 6.90 4.81
CA ALA A 54 1.06 5.61 5.04
C ALA A 54 2.11 5.29 3.96
N LEU A 55 1.79 5.50 2.68
CA LEU A 55 2.74 5.32 1.59
C LEU A 55 3.94 6.27 1.71
N LYS A 56 3.68 7.55 1.96
CA LYS A 56 4.71 8.58 2.14
C LYS A 56 5.62 8.22 3.32
N PHE A 57 5.05 7.77 4.43
CA PHE A 57 5.79 7.31 5.60
C PHE A 57 6.66 6.08 5.29
N MET A 58 6.11 5.07 4.60
CA MET A 58 6.91 3.91 4.18
C MET A 58 8.10 4.32 3.30
N MET A 59 7.90 5.20 2.32
CA MET A 59 8.99 5.66 1.46
C MET A 59 10.02 6.49 2.24
N TRP A 60 9.55 7.35 3.14
CA TRP A 60 10.42 8.14 4.02
C TRP A 60 11.26 7.25 4.95
N SER A 61 10.68 6.15 5.45
CA SER A 61 11.32 5.22 6.39
C SER A 61 12.55 4.52 5.80
N ILE A 62 12.57 4.30 4.48
CA ILE A 62 13.70 3.70 3.75
C ILE A 62 14.96 4.58 3.91
N PHE A 63 14.80 5.90 3.81
CA PHE A 63 15.91 6.85 3.87
C PHE A 63 16.19 7.40 5.27
N ASN A 64 15.24 7.27 6.21
CA ASN A 64 15.31 7.88 7.54
C ASN A 64 15.36 6.84 8.67
N LYS A 65 15.99 5.68 8.44
CA LYS A 65 16.13 4.61 9.45
C LYS A 65 16.57 5.11 10.83
N ASN A 66 17.51 6.06 10.87
CA ASN A 66 18.08 6.58 12.12
C ASN A 66 17.07 7.39 12.97
N LYS A 67 15.95 7.84 12.38
CA LYS A 67 14.89 8.55 13.10
C LYS A 67 13.89 7.61 13.77
N ILE A 68 13.89 6.33 13.41
CA ILE A 68 13.02 5.32 13.99
C ILE A 68 13.70 4.76 15.24
N GLN A 69 13.38 5.33 16.39
CA GLN A 69 14.06 5.04 17.65
C GLN A 69 13.76 3.62 18.16
N ASN A 70 12.57 3.09 17.88
CA ASN A 70 12.15 1.80 18.42
C ASN A 70 12.43 0.66 17.41
N PRO A 71 13.21 -0.37 17.80
CA PRO A 71 13.57 -1.47 16.90
C PRO A 71 12.37 -2.32 16.47
N ILE A 72 11.28 -2.35 17.23
CA ILE A 72 10.07 -3.11 16.87
C ILE A 72 9.36 -2.44 15.69
N ASP A 73 9.19 -1.11 15.73
CA ASP A 73 8.53 -0.37 14.66
C ASP A 73 9.34 -0.44 13.37
N TYR A 74 10.67 -0.38 13.48
CA TYR A 74 11.55 -0.58 12.33
C TYR A 74 11.36 -1.97 11.69
N ARG A 75 11.20 -3.03 12.51
CA ARG A 75 10.92 -4.38 11.98
C ARG A 75 9.57 -4.45 11.29
N ILE A 76 8.53 -3.86 11.88
CA ILE A 76 7.20 -3.81 11.27
C ILE A 76 7.27 -3.14 9.90
N ILE A 77 7.89 -1.96 9.83
CA ILE A 77 8.09 -1.21 8.59
C ILE A 77 8.85 -2.06 7.56
N LEU A 78 9.95 -2.70 7.97
CA LEU A 78 10.76 -3.53 7.08
C LEU A 78 9.97 -4.74 6.54
N CYS A 79 9.16 -5.39 7.37
CA CYS A 79 8.24 -6.44 6.93
C CYS A 79 7.27 -5.92 5.86
N ARG A 80 6.72 -4.71 6.02
CA ARG A 80 5.79 -4.14 5.04
C ARG A 80 6.45 -3.73 3.74
N LEU A 81 7.69 -3.25 3.80
CA LEU A 81 8.50 -3.03 2.60
C LEU A 81 8.82 -4.34 1.89
N MET A 82 9.09 -5.43 2.62
CA MET A 82 9.25 -6.76 2.05
C MET A 82 7.97 -7.30 1.42
N ASP A 83 6.81 -7.10 2.05
CA ASP A 83 5.50 -7.45 1.48
C ASP A 83 5.28 -6.70 0.15
N LEU A 84 5.57 -5.40 0.12
CA LEU A 84 5.45 -4.57 -1.09
C LEU A 84 6.38 -5.07 -2.20
N ASN A 85 7.64 -5.38 -1.88
CA ASN A 85 8.59 -5.93 -2.84
C ASN A 85 8.14 -7.30 -3.37
N THR A 86 7.62 -8.16 -2.49
CA THR A 86 7.10 -9.48 -2.86
C THR A 86 5.88 -9.34 -3.80
N ASN A 87 4.97 -8.41 -3.51
CA ASN A 87 3.83 -8.12 -4.37
C ASN A 87 4.25 -7.61 -5.75
N VAL A 88 5.26 -6.73 -5.82
CA VAL A 88 5.82 -6.25 -7.09
C VAL A 88 6.44 -7.42 -7.88
N LEU A 89 7.23 -8.26 -7.22
CA LEU A 89 7.84 -9.42 -7.86
C LEU A 89 6.78 -10.40 -8.40
N LEU A 90 5.75 -10.69 -7.60
CA LEU A 90 4.62 -11.52 -8.01
C LEU A 90 3.89 -10.93 -9.22
N ALA A 91 3.65 -9.61 -9.25
CA ALA A 91 3.03 -8.93 -10.38
C ALA A 91 3.89 -9.03 -11.65
N ILE A 92 5.22 -8.93 -11.53
CA ILE A 92 6.14 -9.09 -12.65
C ILE A 92 6.08 -10.53 -13.18
N VAL A 93 6.24 -11.53 -12.30
CA VAL A 93 6.26 -12.95 -12.68
C VAL A 93 4.94 -13.38 -13.29
N SER A 94 3.81 -13.00 -12.69
CA SER A 94 2.47 -13.33 -13.22
C SER A 94 2.22 -12.67 -14.57
N THR A 95 2.68 -11.43 -14.78
CA THR A 95 2.59 -10.73 -16.06
C THR A 95 3.43 -11.41 -17.15
N ILE A 96 4.65 -11.83 -16.82
CA ILE A 96 5.50 -12.57 -17.77
C ILE A 96 4.83 -13.88 -18.17
N GLY A 97 4.30 -14.63 -17.20
CA GLY A 97 3.55 -15.86 -17.45
C GLY A 97 2.31 -15.64 -18.31
N LEU A 98 1.50 -14.63 -17.98
CA LEU A 98 0.31 -14.25 -18.75
C LEU A 98 0.67 -13.84 -20.18
N ARG A 99 1.70 -13.01 -20.35
CA ARG A 99 2.17 -12.58 -21.67
C ARG A 99 2.59 -13.79 -22.52
N TYR A 100 3.35 -14.71 -21.93
CA TYR A 100 3.78 -15.93 -22.62
C TYR A 100 2.58 -16.78 -23.04
N PHE A 101 1.60 -16.97 -22.13
CA PHE A 101 0.37 -17.69 -22.41
C PHE A 101 -0.45 -17.04 -23.54
N LEU A 102 -0.68 -15.73 -23.46
CA LEU A 102 -1.44 -14.98 -24.47
C LEU A 102 -0.78 -15.05 -25.85
N LEU A 103 0.55 -14.96 -25.92
CA LEU A 103 1.27 -15.06 -27.19
C LEU A 103 1.22 -16.46 -27.79
N LYS A 104 1.20 -17.52 -26.96
CA LYS A 104 1.03 -18.91 -27.42
C LYS A 104 -0.38 -19.24 -27.90
N LEU A 105 -1.38 -18.48 -27.47
CA LEU A 105 -2.78 -18.72 -27.81
C LEU A 105 -3.01 -18.37 -29.29
N GLN A 106 -3.02 -19.37 -30.16
CA GLN A 106 -3.31 -19.19 -31.58
C GLN A 106 -4.80 -18.91 -31.76
N SER A 107 -5.14 -17.84 -32.48
CA SER A 107 -6.54 -17.51 -32.79
C SER A 107 -6.61 -17.04 -34.24
N PRO A 108 -6.63 -17.98 -35.20
CA PRO A 108 -6.53 -17.65 -36.63
C PRO A 108 -7.64 -16.70 -37.11
N PHE A 109 -8.83 -16.76 -36.53
CA PHE A 109 -9.92 -15.82 -36.80
C PHE A 109 -9.60 -14.38 -36.38
N MET A 110 -8.98 -14.22 -35.20
CA MET A 110 -8.61 -12.89 -34.70
C MET A 110 -7.39 -12.35 -35.44
N ASP A 111 -6.43 -13.20 -35.78
CA ASP A 111 -5.27 -12.79 -36.57
C ASP A 111 -5.69 -12.23 -37.93
N TYR A 112 -6.63 -12.89 -38.63
CA TYR A 112 -7.19 -12.40 -39.89
C TYR A 112 -8.00 -11.10 -39.72
N TYR A 113 -8.81 -10.99 -38.67
CA TYR A 113 -9.64 -9.80 -38.42
C TYR A 113 -8.81 -8.53 -38.14
N PHE A 114 -7.62 -8.69 -37.55
CA PHE A 114 -6.74 -7.59 -37.17
C PHE A 114 -5.58 -7.36 -38.14
N GLU A 115 -5.50 -8.10 -39.25
CA GLU A 115 -4.40 -8.01 -40.21
C GLU A 115 -4.30 -6.61 -40.85
N ASP A 116 -5.43 -6.03 -41.21
CA ASP A 116 -5.53 -4.69 -41.83
C ASP A 116 -5.69 -3.53 -40.82
N ARG A 117 -5.60 -3.81 -39.52
CA ARG A 117 -5.78 -2.78 -38.48
C ARG A 117 -4.44 -2.28 -37.94
N LEU A 118 -4.37 -0.99 -37.60
CA LEU A 118 -3.20 -0.38 -36.95
C LEU A 118 -2.76 -1.11 -35.66
N ILE A 119 -3.72 -1.67 -34.94
CA ILE A 119 -3.51 -2.50 -33.75
C ILE A 119 -3.66 -3.96 -34.15
N THR A 120 -2.51 -4.63 -34.34
CA THR A 120 -2.49 -6.07 -34.63
C THR A 120 -2.81 -6.90 -33.38
N PHE A 121 -3.35 -8.10 -33.57
CA PHE A 121 -3.73 -8.99 -32.46
C PHE A 121 -2.57 -9.30 -31.47
N PRO A 122 -1.30 -9.48 -31.92
CA PRO A 122 -0.16 -9.58 -31.00
C PRO A 122 0.09 -8.32 -30.16
N LYS A 123 -0.15 -7.11 -30.70
CA LYS A 123 -0.05 -5.86 -29.93
C LYS A 123 -1.17 -5.78 -28.89
N LEU A 124 -2.38 -6.20 -29.24
CA LEU A 124 -3.52 -6.24 -28.32
C LEU A 124 -3.25 -7.18 -27.13
N LYS A 125 -2.71 -8.38 -27.39
CA LYS A 125 -2.26 -9.32 -26.36
C LYS A 125 -1.21 -8.73 -25.42
N LYS A 126 -0.23 -7.99 -25.96
CA LYS A 126 0.77 -7.27 -25.15
C LYS A 126 0.08 -6.19 -24.31
N GLY A 127 -0.83 -5.42 -24.89
CA GLY A 127 -1.63 -4.42 -24.18
C GLY A 127 -2.36 -5.01 -22.98
N LEU A 128 -3.09 -6.12 -23.18
CA LEU A 128 -3.78 -6.84 -22.11
C LEU A 128 -2.84 -7.29 -20.98
N ALA A 129 -1.67 -7.83 -21.33
CA ALA A 129 -0.68 -8.22 -20.33
C ALA A 129 -0.17 -7.02 -19.52
N TYR A 130 0.10 -5.88 -20.16
CA TYR A 130 0.53 -4.66 -19.45
C TYR A 130 -0.59 -4.02 -18.61
N SER A 131 -1.84 -4.07 -19.07
CA SER A 131 -3.00 -3.64 -18.27
C SER A 131 -3.16 -4.52 -17.03
N TYR A 132 -2.98 -5.84 -17.18
CA TYR A 132 -2.96 -6.78 -16.06
C TYR A 132 -1.83 -6.47 -15.07
N PHE A 133 -0.62 -6.14 -15.56
CA PHE A 133 0.48 -5.72 -14.69
C PHE A 133 0.12 -4.50 -13.84
N GLY A 134 -0.44 -3.46 -14.46
CA GLY A 134 -0.88 -2.26 -13.73
C GLY A 134 -1.96 -2.58 -12.70
N PHE A 135 -2.91 -3.45 -13.04
CA PHE A 135 -3.93 -3.93 -12.12
C PHE A 135 -3.33 -4.72 -10.94
N ALA A 136 -2.46 -5.68 -11.21
CA ALA A 136 -1.80 -6.49 -10.19
C ALA A 136 -0.95 -5.64 -9.24
N LEU A 137 -0.18 -4.68 -9.78
CA LEU A 137 0.57 -3.72 -8.98
C LEU A 137 -0.34 -2.86 -8.11
N TYR A 138 -1.43 -2.32 -8.67
CA TYR A 138 -2.37 -1.49 -7.91
C TYR A 138 -2.93 -2.26 -6.71
N PHE A 139 -3.38 -3.50 -6.92
CA PHE A 139 -3.88 -4.34 -5.83
C PHE A 139 -2.78 -4.70 -4.83
N GLY A 140 -1.57 -4.99 -5.30
CA GLY A 140 -0.42 -5.32 -4.46
C GLY A 140 0.06 -4.16 -3.58
N VAL A 141 0.01 -2.92 -4.09
CA VAL A 141 0.32 -1.72 -3.29
C VAL A 141 -0.83 -1.42 -2.34
N LYS A 142 -2.08 -1.52 -2.81
CA LYS A 142 -3.28 -1.26 -2.02
C LYS A 142 -3.39 -2.17 -0.81
N SER A 143 -3.00 -3.45 -0.92
CA SER A 143 -3.03 -4.39 0.20
C SER A 143 -2.09 -4.03 1.34
N VAL A 144 -0.96 -3.37 1.04
CA VAL A 144 0.02 -2.93 2.04
C VAL A 144 -0.39 -1.60 2.65
N ILE A 145 -0.76 -0.61 1.85
CA ILE A 145 -1.12 0.75 2.35
C ILE A 145 -2.45 0.81 3.11
N ASN A 146 -3.33 -0.18 2.93
CA ASN A 146 -4.59 -0.28 3.65
C ASN A 146 -4.44 -0.71 5.11
N GLN A 147 -3.22 -1.02 5.55
CA GLN A 147 -2.98 -1.49 6.90
C GLN A 147 -2.91 -0.31 7.87
N GLU A 148 -3.84 -0.27 8.81
CA GLU A 148 -4.05 0.84 9.75
C GLU A 148 -2.81 1.13 10.61
N HIS A 149 -2.05 0.10 10.98
CA HIS A 149 -0.84 0.28 11.80
C HIS A 149 0.23 1.12 11.10
N ILE A 150 0.29 1.16 9.76
CA ILE A 150 1.28 1.99 9.05
C ILE A 150 0.91 3.46 9.18
N PHE A 151 -0.39 3.75 9.13
CA PHE A 151 -0.90 5.10 9.36
C PHE A 151 -0.70 5.51 10.82
N ASP A 152 -1.00 4.64 11.78
CA ASP A 152 -0.79 4.91 13.21
C ASP A 152 0.69 5.21 13.50
N LEU A 153 1.61 4.39 12.97
CA LEU A 153 3.05 4.64 13.04
C LEU A 153 3.44 5.97 12.39
N SER A 154 2.80 6.35 11.29
CA SER A 154 3.10 7.63 10.63
C SER A 154 2.78 8.84 11.51
N LEU A 155 1.79 8.75 12.40
CA LEU A 155 1.43 9.81 13.35
C LEU A 155 2.38 9.87 14.56
N GLU A 156 3.07 8.77 14.86
CA GLU A 156 4.03 8.71 15.97
C GLU A 156 5.39 9.30 15.63
N TYR A 157 5.74 9.30 14.34
CA TYR A 157 7.04 9.71 13.80
C TYR A 157 6.98 11.00 12.97
N GLU A 158 5.85 11.70 13.02
CA GLU A 158 5.64 13.04 12.48
C GLU A 158 6.25 14.11 13.39
#